data_AF-A0A351TSE0-F1
#
_entry.id   AF-A0A351TSE0-F1
#
_cell.length_a   1.000
_cell.length_b   1.000
_cell.length_c   1.000
_cell.angle_alpha   90.00
_cell.angle_beta   90.00
_cell.angle_gamma   90.00
#
_symmetry.space_group_name_H-M   'P 1'
#
loop_
_entity.id
_entity.type
_entity.pdbx_description
1 polymer ?
#
loop_
_entity_poly.entity_id
_entity_poly.type
_entity_poly.pdbx_seq_one_letter_code
_entity_poly.pdbx_strand_id
1 'polypeptide(L)'
;MAQNFRKQIDFLLENACPGIRYQVHRDMLGTSVEEPFMKGLQQEILGQANVQKHLKAQQPDGWFGQELHGIDGMDCHILGLLNLGVEASQPCIQKAAAALTTPEIAGHHKNWFRGGEALDADGRGGNRAVTAGILSRTGAREDIPVLQEEIALSLEHMRAALKYRSLEDFSVRGKRERYYKPNARFPGANHISLLANTQSWRGEENLQMVREAVRHGYELMKDCNEYITFRKPKEYGSGFVGPFHFNWQVLAPMEEADLQEILDAPYSFRFGFWLQDITGLPDWARQSTSAWELLADCMEKGMLPERIPEKALKAFRQIAGREPDWRRKISVKCDITFAVLKACVPVLGLE
;
A
#
# COMPACT_ATOMS: atom_id res chain seq x y z
N MET A 1 0.18 -8.30 23.73
CA MET A 1 -0.80 -9.33 24.12
C MET A 1 -1.17 -10.04 22.85
N ALA A 2 -0.92 -11.35 22.78
CA ALA A 2 -1.28 -12.11 21.60
C ALA A 2 -2.82 -12.27 21.56
N GLN A 3 -3.39 -12.33 20.36
CA GLN A 3 -4.83 -12.45 20.17
C GLN A 3 -5.16 -13.82 19.57
N ASN A 4 -6.23 -14.44 20.05
CA ASN A 4 -6.68 -15.73 19.53
C ASN A 4 -7.52 -15.54 18.26
N PHE A 5 -6.86 -15.59 17.11
CA PHE A 5 -7.51 -15.54 15.80
C PHE A 5 -7.81 -16.94 15.21
N ARG A 6 -7.72 -18.01 16.01
CA ARG A 6 -7.77 -19.39 15.50
C ARG A 6 -9.08 -19.67 14.76
N LYS A 7 -10.21 -19.24 15.33
CA LYS A 7 -11.53 -19.41 14.72
C LYS A 7 -11.63 -18.74 13.34
N GLN A 8 -11.07 -17.55 13.19
CA GLN A 8 -11.11 -16.79 11.94
C GLN A 8 -10.14 -17.38 10.91
N ILE A 9 -8.97 -17.84 11.34
CA ILE A 9 -8.02 -18.57 10.48
C ILE A 9 -8.65 -19.86 9.96
N ASP A 10 -9.21 -20.69 10.83
CA ASP A 10 -9.85 -21.95 10.44
C ASP A 10 -11.01 -21.70 9.46
N PHE A 11 -11.83 -20.67 9.74
CA PHE A 11 -12.88 -20.22 8.82
C PHE A 11 -12.34 -19.89 7.41
N LEU A 12 -11.23 -19.16 7.31
CA LEU A 12 -10.62 -18.81 6.02
C LEU A 12 -10.03 -20.03 5.31
N LEU A 13 -9.33 -20.90 6.04
CA LEU A 13 -8.73 -22.11 5.46
C LEU A 13 -9.80 -23.04 4.85
N GLU A 14 -10.98 -23.09 5.48
CA GLU A 14 -12.08 -23.96 5.07
C GLU A 14 -12.94 -23.35 3.95
N ASN A 15 -13.10 -22.02 3.91
CA ASN A 15 -14.09 -21.36 3.04
C ASN A 15 -13.52 -20.45 1.95
N ALA A 16 -12.28 -19.97 2.08
CA ALA A 16 -11.76 -18.92 1.22
C ALA A 16 -11.14 -19.45 -0.08
N CYS A 17 -10.98 -18.56 -1.06
CA CYS A 17 -10.32 -18.88 -2.33
C CYS A 17 -8.84 -19.29 -2.14
N PRO A 18 -8.23 -19.98 -3.13
CA PRO A 18 -6.81 -20.35 -3.08
C PRO A 18 -5.87 -19.22 -2.68
N GLY A 19 -6.07 -18.01 -3.23
CA GLY A 19 -5.24 -16.83 -2.95
C GLY A 19 -5.26 -16.37 -1.49
N ILE A 20 -6.41 -16.44 -0.82
CA ILE A 20 -6.52 -16.13 0.61
C ILE A 20 -5.89 -17.25 1.43
N ARG A 21 -6.25 -18.53 1.17
CA ARG A 21 -5.71 -19.68 1.90
C ARG A 21 -4.18 -19.70 1.86
N TYR A 22 -3.60 -19.45 0.69
CA TYR A 22 -2.17 -19.35 0.49
C TYR A 22 -1.52 -18.26 1.35
N GLN A 23 -2.09 -17.04 1.34
CA GLN A 23 -1.57 -15.93 2.14
C GLN A 23 -1.74 -16.18 3.65
N VAL A 24 -2.82 -16.83 4.09
CA VAL A 24 -2.97 -17.23 5.50
C VAL A 24 -1.84 -18.18 5.90
N HIS A 25 -1.57 -19.20 5.09
CA HIS A 25 -0.45 -20.12 5.35
C HIS A 25 0.90 -19.42 5.39
N ARG A 26 1.21 -18.59 4.39
CA ARG A 26 2.50 -17.92 4.25
C ARG A 26 2.70 -16.83 5.31
N ASP A 27 1.75 -15.90 5.42
CA ASP A 27 1.93 -14.64 6.14
C ASP A 27 1.50 -14.72 7.61
N MET A 28 0.57 -15.63 7.95
CA MET A 28 0.04 -15.75 9.31
C MET A 28 0.57 -17.00 10.01
N LEU A 29 0.59 -18.14 9.32
CA LEU A 29 1.05 -19.41 9.89
C LEU A 29 2.54 -19.69 9.65
N GLY A 30 3.26 -18.83 8.93
CA GLY A 30 4.69 -18.98 8.65
C GLY A 30 5.05 -20.24 7.86
N THR A 31 4.11 -20.79 7.09
CA THR A 31 4.34 -21.97 6.25
C THR A 31 5.32 -21.61 5.13
N SER A 32 6.37 -22.42 4.96
CA SER A 32 7.32 -22.27 3.85
C SER A 32 6.61 -22.38 2.49
N VAL A 33 6.92 -21.45 1.59
CA VAL A 33 6.40 -21.46 0.21
C VAL A 33 6.90 -22.64 -0.62
N GLU A 34 7.94 -23.33 -0.14
CA GLU A 34 8.53 -24.49 -0.81
C GLU A 34 7.74 -25.80 -0.60
N GLU A 35 6.82 -25.81 0.37
CA GLU A 35 5.98 -26.98 0.67
C GLU A 35 5.15 -27.41 -0.55
N PRO A 36 4.99 -28.73 -0.80
CA PRO A 36 4.29 -29.22 -1.99
C PRO A 36 2.85 -28.69 -2.13
N PHE A 37 2.11 -28.58 -1.02
CA PHE A 37 0.74 -28.06 -1.06
C PHE A 37 0.69 -26.55 -1.33
N MET A 38 1.71 -25.78 -0.89
CA MET A 38 1.84 -24.35 -1.19
C MET A 38 2.10 -24.13 -2.68
N LYS A 39 2.91 -24.98 -3.30
CA LYS A 39 3.10 -25.02 -4.76
C LYS A 39 1.81 -25.39 -5.49
N GLY A 40 1.04 -26.34 -4.96
CA GLY A 40 -0.30 -26.68 -5.46
C GLY A 40 -1.26 -25.48 -5.42
N LEU A 41 -1.33 -24.78 -4.29
CA LEU A 41 -2.12 -23.56 -4.14
C LEU A 41 -1.69 -22.47 -5.15
N GLN A 42 -0.39 -22.28 -5.40
CA GLN A 42 0.07 -21.35 -6.43
C GLN A 42 -0.47 -21.70 -7.83
N GLN A 43 -0.54 -22.98 -8.19
CA GLN A 43 -1.13 -23.38 -9.47
C GLN A 43 -2.63 -23.09 -9.52
N GLU A 44 -3.36 -23.34 -8.43
CA GLU A 44 -4.77 -22.96 -8.33
C GLU A 44 -4.98 -21.45 -8.45
N ILE A 45 -4.15 -20.64 -7.78
CA ILE A 45 -4.17 -19.17 -7.83
C ILE A 45 -4.00 -18.69 -9.26
N LEU A 46 -2.98 -19.20 -9.96
CA LEU A 46 -2.73 -18.85 -11.35
C LEU A 46 -3.93 -19.17 -12.23
N GLY A 47 -4.73 -20.20 -11.93
CA GLY A 47 -5.96 -20.54 -12.64
C GLY A 47 -7.17 -19.65 -12.36
N GLN A 48 -7.15 -18.80 -11.31
CA GLN A 48 -8.32 -18.01 -10.94
C GLN A 48 -8.67 -16.92 -11.97
N ALA A 49 -9.96 -16.70 -12.23
CA ALA A 49 -10.41 -15.76 -13.27
C ALA A 49 -9.95 -14.31 -13.04
N ASN A 50 -9.90 -13.86 -11.78
CA ASN A 50 -9.40 -12.54 -11.41
C ASN A 50 -7.87 -12.42 -11.58
N VAL A 51 -7.10 -13.48 -11.32
CA VAL A 51 -5.66 -13.53 -11.62
C VAL A 51 -5.41 -13.54 -13.12
N GLN A 52 -6.13 -14.39 -13.86
CA GLN A 52 -6.06 -14.48 -15.31
C GLN A 52 -6.39 -13.15 -16.02
N LYS A 53 -7.29 -12.33 -15.45
CA LYS A 53 -7.55 -10.97 -15.95
C LYS A 53 -6.27 -10.13 -15.97
N HIS A 54 -5.45 -10.19 -14.92
CA HIS A 54 -4.19 -9.46 -14.88
C HIS A 54 -3.14 -10.09 -15.78
N LEU A 55 -2.98 -11.41 -15.76
CA LEU A 55 -1.99 -12.12 -16.57
C LEU A 55 -2.16 -11.87 -18.09
N LYS A 56 -3.40 -11.75 -18.57
CA LYS A 56 -3.70 -11.44 -19.97
C LYS A 56 -3.26 -10.05 -20.42
N ALA A 57 -3.00 -9.13 -19.49
CA ALA A 57 -2.48 -7.81 -19.80
C ALA A 57 -0.95 -7.79 -19.97
N GLN A 58 -0.26 -8.93 -19.76
CA GLN A 58 1.19 -9.01 -20.00
C GLN A 58 1.47 -9.09 -21.50
N GLN A 59 2.31 -8.18 -21.97
CA GLN A 59 2.82 -8.14 -23.33
C GLN A 59 4.02 -9.09 -23.50
N PRO A 60 4.42 -9.45 -24.75
CA PRO A 60 5.53 -10.39 -24.99
C PRO A 60 6.87 -9.97 -24.39
N ASP A 61 7.11 -8.66 -24.25
CA ASP A 61 8.32 -8.09 -23.65
C ASP A 61 8.29 -8.04 -22.11
N GLY A 62 7.19 -8.50 -21.50
CA GLY A 62 7.01 -8.57 -20.05
C GLY A 62 6.28 -7.38 -19.44
N TRP A 63 6.02 -6.31 -20.20
CA TRP A 63 5.26 -5.15 -19.70
C TRP A 63 3.80 -5.49 -19.45
N PHE A 64 3.19 -4.96 -18.39
CA PHE A 64 1.75 -5.08 -18.14
C PHE A 64 1.00 -3.79 -18.49
N GLY A 65 -0.15 -3.94 -19.13
CA GLY A 65 -1.05 -2.84 -19.41
C GLY A 65 -0.48 -1.88 -20.47
N GLN A 66 -0.89 -0.61 -20.41
CA GLN A 66 -0.59 0.41 -21.42
C GLN A 66 0.21 1.60 -20.88
N GLU A 67 0.37 1.70 -19.55
CA GLU A 67 1.06 2.81 -18.90
C GLU A 67 1.79 2.38 -17.62
N LEU A 68 2.64 3.23 -17.05
CA LEU A 68 3.35 2.93 -15.79
C LEU A 68 2.41 2.95 -14.58
N HIS A 69 1.55 3.97 -14.50
CA HIS A 69 0.70 4.27 -13.36
C HIS A 69 -0.72 4.61 -13.82
N GLY A 70 -1.71 3.84 -13.37
CA GLY A 70 -3.11 4.07 -13.71
C GLY A 70 -3.97 2.80 -13.63
N ILE A 71 -5.20 2.86 -14.16
CA ILE A 71 -6.15 1.74 -14.09
C ILE A 71 -5.66 0.54 -14.89
N ASP A 72 -5.05 0.80 -16.05
CA ASP A 72 -4.41 -0.21 -16.93
C ASP A 72 -2.89 -0.04 -16.89
N GLY A 73 -2.38 0.23 -15.68
CA GLY A 73 -0.98 0.51 -15.40
C GLY A 73 -0.19 -0.74 -14.98
N MET A 74 1.11 -0.72 -15.25
CA MET A 74 2.07 -1.72 -14.81
C MET A 74 1.97 -1.97 -13.30
N ASP A 75 1.86 -0.90 -12.51
CA ASP A 75 1.64 -0.98 -11.07
C ASP A 75 0.33 -1.68 -10.69
N CYS A 76 -0.80 -1.30 -11.29
CA CYS A 76 -2.11 -1.88 -11.01
C CYS A 76 -2.11 -3.40 -11.23
N HIS A 77 -1.50 -3.87 -12.32
CA HIS A 77 -1.46 -5.28 -12.63
C HIS A 77 -0.54 -6.08 -11.70
N ILE A 78 0.66 -5.60 -11.44
CA ILE A 78 1.61 -6.28 -10.55
C ILE A 78 1.07 -6.30 -9.11
N LEU A 79 0.60 -5.16 -8.61
CA LEU A 79 0.04 -5.07 -7.26
C LEU A 79 -1.25 -5.90 -7.13
N GLY A 80 -2.07 -5.96 -8.18
CA GLY A 80 -3.23 -6.84 -8.25
C GLY A 80 -2.84 -8.32 -8.12
N LEU A 81 -1.84 -8.78 -8.88
CA LEU A 81 -1.34 -10.16 -8.80
C LEU A 81 -0.80 -10.49 -7.40
N LEU A 82 0.06 -9.64 -6.84
CA LEU A 82 0.60 -9.81 -5.49
C LEU A 82 -0.52 -9.83 -4.43
N ASN A 83 -1.51 -8.95 -4.56
CA ASN A 83 -2.67 -8.88 -3.67
C ASN A 83 -3.51 -10.17 -3.69
N LEU A 84 -3.61 -10.80 -4.86
CA LEU A 84 -4.31 -12.08 -5.07
C LEU A 84 -3.48 -13.30 -4.62
N GLY A 85 -2.26 -13.10 -4.12
CA GLY A 85 -1.41 -14.16 -3.59
C GLY A 85 -0.49 -14.79 -4.62
N VAL A 86 -0.32 -14.20 -5.81
CA VAL A 86 0.70 -14.64 -6.77
C VAL A 86 2.08 -14.33 -6.21
N GLU A 87 2.96 -15.33 -6.16
CA GLU A 87 4.32 -15.14 -5.65
C GLU A 87 5.16 -14.20 -6.50
N ALA A 88 6.01 -13.40 -5.86
CA ALA A 88 6.91 -12.50 -6.57
C ALA A 88 7.98 -13.24 -7.38
N SER A 89 8.27 -14.49 -7.01
CA SER A 89 9.15 -15.40 -7.75
C SER A 89 8.51 -15.97 -9.02
N GLN A 90 7.21 -15.73 -9.25
CA GLN A 90 6.55 -16.23 -10.47
C GLN A 90 7.15 -15.59 -11.72
N PRO A 91 7.32 -16.35 -12.82
CA PRO A 91 7.96 -15.85 -14.04
C PRO A 91 7.30 -14.59 -14.62
N CYS A 92 5.98 -14.44 -14.48
CA CYS A 92 5.28 -13.24 -14.96
C CYS A 92 5.70 -11.97 -14.19
N ILE A 93 5.89 -12.05 -12.87
CA ILE A 93 6.35 -10.93 -12.05
C ILE A 93 7.82 -10.62 -12.32
N GLN A 94 8.67 -11.64 -12.43
CA GLN A 94 10.10 -11.47 -12.74
C GLN A 94 10.32 -10.82 -14.10
N LYS A 95 9.57 -11.25 -15.12
CA LYS A 95 9.60 -10.61 -16.46
C LYS A 95 9.17 -9.16 -16.41
N ALA A 96 8.15 -8.84 -15.62
CA ALA A 96 7.67 -7.47 -15.46
C ALA A 96 8.69 -6.57 -14.76
N ALA A 97 9.35 -7.06 -13.70
CA ALA A 97 10.46 -6.36 -13.06
C ALA A 97 11.61 -6.10 -14.04
N ALA A 98 11.97 -7.09 -14.86
CA ALA A 98 13.01 -6.94 -15.89
C ALA A 98 12.62 -5.90 -16.97
N ALA A 99 11.36 -5.90 -17.41
CA ALA A 99 10.82 -4.93 -18.37
C ALA A 99 10.91 -3.48 -17.86
N LEU A 100 10.63 -3.26 -16.56
CA LEU A 100 10.76 -1.94 -15.92
C LEU A 100 12.21 -1.43 -15.88
N THR A 101 13.17 -2.34 -15.74
CA THR A 101 14.59 -1.98 -15.57
C THR A 101 15.38 -1.99 -16.88
N THR A 102 14.80 -2.47 -17.97
CA THR A 102 15.43 -2.48 -19.30
C THR A 102 15.05 -1.21 -20.06
N PRO A 103 15.97 -0.25 -20.27
CA PRO A 103 15.63 1.04 -20.86
C PRO A 103 14.95 0.93 -22.23
N GLU A 104 15.38 -0.02 -23.05
CA GLU A 104 14.85 -0.25 -24.40
C GLU A 104 13.39 -0.71 -24.35
N ILE A 105 13.05 -1.58 -23.39
CA ILE A 105 11.67 -2.05 -23.20
C ILE A 105 10.84 -0.93 -22.60
N ALA A 106 11.27 -0.36 -21.46
CA ALA A 106 10.54 0.69 -20.77
C ALA A 106 10.26 1.91 -21.67
N GLY A 107 11.21 2.27 -22.55
CA GLY A 107 11.08 3.39 -23.49
C GLY A 107 10.07 3.17 -24.61
N HIS A 108 9.67 1.92 -24.90
CA HIS A 108 8.59 1.63 -25.86
C HIS A 108 7.19 1.84 -25.28
N HIS A 109 7.06 1.87 -23.95
CA HIS A 109 5.80 2.02 -23.25
C HIS A 109 5.61 3.43 -22.73
N LYS A 110 4.37 3.78 -22.37
CA LYS A 110 4.08 5.01 -21.61
C LYS A 110 4.56 4.84 -20.16
N ASN A 111 5.87 4.87 -19.97
CA ASN A 111 6.55 4.70 -18.69
C ASN A 111 6.47 5.95 -17.78
N TRP A 112 5.44 6.78 -17.96
CA TRP A 112 5.26 8.04 -17.25
C TRP A 112 3.78 8.32 -16.98
N PHE A 113 3.51 9.20 -16.01
CA PHE A 113 2.18 9.74 -15.77
C PHE A 113 2.19 11.28 -15.75
N ARG A 114 1.01 11.88 -15.86
CA ARG A 114 0.86 13.33 -15.95
C ARG A 114 1.41 14.00 -14.68
N GLY A 115 2.52 14.72 -14.84
CA GLY A 115 3.21 15.40 -13.75
C GLY A 115 4.34 14.59 -13.10
N GLY A 116 4.57 13.35 -13.52
CA GLY A 116 5.66 12.51 -13.02
C GLY A 116 7.03 13.15 -13.22
N GLU A 117 7.35 13.64 -14.43
CA GLU A 117 8.63 14.32 -14.68
C GLU A 117 8.82 15.58 -13.82
N ALA A 118 7.73 16.31 -13.56
CA ALA A 118 7.77 17.51 -12.72
C ALA A 118 8.05 17.16 -11.24
N LEU A 119 7.52 16.03 -10.77
CA LEU A 119 7.77 15.51 -9.43
C LEU A 119 9.18 14.93 -9.30
N ASP A 120 9.66 14.23 -10.32
CA ASP A 120 11.03 13.73 -10.37
C ASP A 120 12.02 14.91 -10.32
N ALA A 121 11.76 15.97 -11.08
CA ALA A 121 12.58 17.18 -11.10
C ALA A 121 12.57 17.99 -9.79
N ASP A 122 11.43 18.05 -9.08
CA ASP A 122 11.34 18.68 -7.74
C ASP A 122 11.92 17.78 -6.63
N GLY A 123 12.24 16.52 -6.95
CA GLY A 123 12.75 15.55 -5.99
C GLY A 123 11.68 15.02 -5.04
N ARG A 124 10.43 14.85 -5.49
CA ARG A 124 9.33 14.25 -4.69
C ARG A 124 9.03 12.79 -5.02
N GLY A 125 9.71 12.26 -6.02
CA GLY A 125 9.47 10.92 -6.53
C GLY A 125 8.21 10.87 -7.40
N GLY A 126 8.40 11.05 -8.71
CA GLY A 126 7.37 10.98 -9.74
C GLY A 126 7.34 9.61 -10.40
N ASN A 127 7.70 9.53 -11.69
CA ASN A 127 7.73 8.26 -12.42
C ASN A 127 8.69 7.28 -11.75
N ARG A 128 9.82 7.80 -11.24
CA ARG A 128 10.85 7.00 -10.57
C ARG A 128 10.34 6.36 -9.29
N ALA A 129 9.56 7.07 -8.49
CA ALA A 129 8.97 6.50 -7.27
C ALA A 129 7.91 5.43 -7.58
N VAL A 130 7.18 5.54 -8.69
CA VAL A 130 6.27 4.46 -9.11
C VAL A 130 7.09 3.22 -9.46
N THR A 131 8.13 3.36 -10.28
CA THR A 131 9.02 2.24 -10.63
C THR A 131 9.65 1.60 -9.39
N ALA A 132 10.25 2.40 -8.49
CA ALA A 132 10.82 1.91 -7.24
C ALA A 132 9.75 1.27 -6.32
N GLY A 133 8.55 1.82 -6.29
CA GLY A 133 7.41 1.28 -5.54
C GLY A 133 6.90 -0.07 -6.07
N ILE A 134 7.04 -0.33 -7.36
CA ILE A 134 6.78 -1.66 -7.94
C ILE A 134 7.93 -2.61 -7.57
N LEU A 135 9.18 -2.22 -7.85
CA LEU A 135 10.36 -3.06 -7.64
C LEU A 135 10.51 -3.52 -6.18
N SER A 136 10.28 -2.62 -5.22
CA SER A 136 10.33 -2.96 -3.79
C SER A 136 9.30 -4.01 -3.39
N ARG A 137 8.08 -3.96 -3.95
CA ARG A 137 7.01 -4.93 -3.65
C ARG A 137 7.18 -6.26 -4.36
N THR A 138 7.95 -6.31 -5.44
CA THR A 138 8.33 -7.56 -6.11
C THR A 138 9.58 -8.20 -5.50
N GLY A 139 10.15 -7.63 -4.43
CA GLY A 139 11.40 -8.12 -3.82
C GLY A 139 12.60 -8.03 -4.75
N ALA A 140 12.61 -7.06 -5.67
CA ALA A 140 13.76 -6.83 -6.54
C ALA A 140 14.98 -6.41 -5.72
N ARG A 141 16.18 -6.65 -6.26
CA ARG A 141 17.42 -6.27 -5.57
C ARG A 141 17.49 -4.75 -5.40
N GLU A 142 17.86 -4.32 -4.21
CA GLU A 142 17.92 -2.89 -3.84
C GLU A 142 19.15 -2.16 -4.40
N ASP A 143 20.04 -2.86 -5.12
CA ASP A 143 21.16 -2.27 -5.86
C ASP A 143 20.79 -1.82 -7.29
N ILE A 144 19.53 -2.02 -7.71
CA ILE A 144 18.99 -1.43 -8.94
C ILE A 144 18.99 0.10 -8.79
N PRO A 145 19.61 0.88 -9.70
CA PRO A 145 19.86 2.31 -9.49
C PRO A 145 18.62 3.12 -9.12
N VAL A 146 17.51 2.97 -9.84
CA VAL A 146 16.27 3.71 -9.54
C VAL A 146 15.71 3.37 -8.16
N LEU A 147 15.83 2.12 -7.70
CA LEU A 147 15.36 1.72 -6.37
C LEU A 147 16.28 2.28 -5.28
N GLN A 148 17.60 2.15 -5.45
CA GLN A 148 18.59 2.68 -4.50
C GLN A 148 18.47 4.19 -4.33
N GLU A 149 18.34 4.93 -5.44
CA GLU A 149 18.21 6.38 -5.46
C GLU A 149 16.92 6.85 -4.77
N GLU A 150 15.79 6.19 -5.00
CA GLU A 150 14.51 6.55 -4.36
C GLU A 150 14.48 6.17 -2.87
N ILE A 151 15.19 5.11 -2.45
CA ILE A 151 15.40 4.80 -1.02
C ILE A 151 16.19 5.94 -0.36
N ALA A 152 17.27 6.39 -0.98
CA ALA A 152 18.09 7.49 -0.47
C ALA A 152 17.27 8.81 -0.39
N LEU A 153 16.48 9.11 -1.43
CA LEU A 153 15.57 10.26 -1.46
C LEU A 153 14.54 10.20 -0.33
N SER A 154 14.00 9.01 -0.05
CA SER A 154 13.04 8.78 1.03
C SER A 154 13.67 9.07 2.40
N LEU A 155 14.88 8.57 2.67
CA LEU A 155 15.62 8.90 3.90
C LEU A 155 15.89 10.40 4.02
N GLU A 156 16.17 11.07 2.91
CA GLU A 156 16.39 12.52 2.89
C GLU A 156 15.12 13.29 3.30
N HIS A 157 13.95 12.88 2.82
CA HIS A 157 12.66 13.45 3.24
C HIS A 157 12.38 13.22 4.72
N MET A 158 12.67 12.02 5.23
CA MET A 158 12.54 11.74 6.67
C MET A 158 13.44 12.66 7.50
N ARG A 159 14.73 12.81 7.12
CA ARG A 159 15.65 13.73 7.81
C ARG A 159 15.23 15.20 7.72
N ALA A 160 14.66 15.61 6.60
CA ALA A 160 14.21 16.98 6.40
C ALA A 160 12.96 17.31 7.23
N ALA A 161 12.07 16.33 7.46
CA ALA A 161 10.89 16.51 8.32
C ALA A 161 11.26 17.04 9.70
N LEU A 162 12.35 16.52 10.30
CA LEU A 162 12.85 16.92 11.63
C LEU A 162 13.25 18.40 11.73
N LYS A 163 13.47 19.08 10.59
CA LYS A 163 13.90 20.49 10.56
C LYS A 163 12.72 21.46 10.54
N TYR A 164 11.53 20.99 10.17
CA TYR A 164 10.33 21.82 10.14
C TYR A 164 9.73 21.95 11.54
N ARG A 165 9.09 23.09 11.81
CA ARG A 165 8.45 23.42 13.09
C ARG A 165 6.94 23.62 12.96
N SER A 166 6.46 23.82 11.74
CA SER A 166 5.04 24.01 11.43
C SER A 166 4.71 23.53 10.01
N LEU A 167 3.41 23.32 9.77
CA LEU A 167 2.85 23.03 8.45
C LEU A 167 3.24 24.12 7.42
N GLU A 168 3.32 25.36 7.87
CA GLU A 168 3.66 26.55 7.11
C GLU A 168 5.12 26.59 6.68
N ASP A 169 6.00 25.78 7.27
CA ASP A 169 7.42 25.76 6.87
C ASP A 169 7.62 25.11 5.51
N PHE A 170 6.84 24.07 5.20
CA PHE A 170 6.98 23.27 3.98
C PHE A 170 5.79 23.40 3.01
N SER A 171 4.71 24.06 3.41
CA SER A 171 3.52 24.24 2.57
C SER A 171 2.99 25.68 2.57
N VAL A 172 2.16 26.00 1.58
CA VAL A 172 1.45 27.27 1.46
C VAL A 172 -0.02 26.97 1.18
N ARG A 173 -0.92 27.63 1.92
CA ARG A 173 -2.36 27.60 1.63
C ARG A 173 -2.66 28.56 0.48
N GLY A 174 -3.00 28.00 -0.68
CA GLY A 174 -3.52 28.76 -1.82
C GLY A 174 -5.01 29.08 -1.66
N LYS A 175 -5.60 29.69 -2.70
CA LYS A 175 -7.03 30.05 -2.70
C LYS A 175 -7.97 28.84 -2.59
N ARG A 176 -7.57 27.68 -3.14
CA ARG A 176 -8.40 26.47 -3.23
C ARG A 176 -7.80 25.25 -2.55
N GLU A 177 -6.48 25.16 -2.55
CA GLU A 177 -5.74 24.00 -2.07
C GLU A 177 -4.44 24.43 -1.40
N ARG A 178 -3.97 23.60 -0.47
CA ARG A 178 -2.63 23.74 0.12
C ARG A 178 -1.64 22.95 -0.75
N TYR A 179 -0.49 23.53 -1.00
CA TYR A 179 0.55 22.90 -1.81
C TYR A 179 1.93 23.07 -1.20
N TYR A 180 2.85 22.15 -1.52
CA TYR A 180 4.21 22.23 -1.05
C TYR A 180 4.95 23.46 -1.61
N LYS A 181 5.82 24.06 -0.79
CA LYS A 181 6.77 25.05 -1.27
C LYS A 181 7.78 24.39 -2.21
N PRO A 182 8.34 25.14 -3.19
CA PRO A 182 9.43 24.63 -4.02
C PRO A 182 10.57 24.07 -3.17
N ASN A 183 11.11 22.92 -3.54
CA ASN A 183 12.19 22.22 -2.82
C ASN A 183 11.87 21.76 -1.38
N ALA A 184 10.62 21.84 -0.93
CA ALA A 184 10.26 21.37 0.42
C ALA A 184 10.27 19.82 0.48
N ARG A 185 11.03 19.25 1.41
CA ARG A 185 11.23 17.81 1.53
C ARG A 185 10.49 17.27 2.73
N PHE A 186 9.18 17.13 2.62
CA PHE A 186 8.34 16.52 3.64
C PHE A 186 7.83 15.17 3.15
N PRO A 187 7.92 14.09 3.95
CA PRO A 187 7.67 12.74 3.48
C PRO A 187 6.21 12.52 3.07
N GLY A 188 6.06 11.91 1.90
CA GLY A 188 4.80 11.47 1.32
C GLY A 188 4.57 9.96 1.49
N ALA A 189 3.41 9.49 1.02
CA ALA A 189 3.04 8.07 1.10
C ALA A 189 4.01 7.15 0.34
N ASN A 190 4.53 7.60 -0.80
CA ASN A 190 5.55 6.89 -1.59
C ASN A 190 6.83 6.65 -0.78
N HIS A 191 7.33 7.67 -0.08
CA HIS A 191 8.56 7.58 0.70
C HIS A 191 8.43 6.57 1.84
N ILE A 192 7.35 6.68 2.63
CA ILE A 192 7.10 5.77 3.75
C ILE A 192 6.86 4.34 3.26
N SER A 193 6.06 4.17 2.21
CA SER A 193 5.79 2.84 1.65
C SER A 193 7.05 2.20 1.03
N LEU A 194 7.94 2.99 0.41
CA LEU A 194 9.18 2.46 -0.15
C LEU A 194 10.11 1.96 0.97
N LEU A 195 10.29 2.76 2.02
CA LEU A 195 11.08 2.38 3.20
C LEU A 195 10.47 1.16 3.91
N ALA A 196 9.14 1.05 3.98
CA ALA A 196 8.46 -0.11 4.55
C ALA A 196 8.80 -1.42 3.81
N ASN A 197 8.93 -1.37 2.48
CA ASN A 197 9.16 -2.54 1.62
C ASN A 197 10.65 -2.83 1.34
N THR A 198 11.60 -2.12 1.94
CA THR A 198 13.04 -2.23 1.65
C THR A 198 13.87 -2.38 2.91
N GLN A 199 15.02 -3.04 2.84
CA GLN A 199 15.83 -3.49 3.97
C GLN A 199 17.19 -2.80 4.07
N SER A 200 17.83 -2.42 2.96
CA SER A 200 19.23 -1.96 2.91
C SER A 200 19.51 -0.73 3.77
N TRP A 201 18.48 0.08 4.05
CA TRP A 201 18.60 1.29 4.85
C TRP A 201 18.49 1.07 6.36
N ARG A 202 18.04 -0.10 6.83
CA ARG A 202 17.61 -0.35 8.23
C ARG A 202 18.75 -0.49 9.26
N GLY A 203 19.82 0.28 9.11
CA GLY A 203 20.81 0.46 10.17
C GLY A 203 20.20 1.15 11.40
N GLU A 204 20.79 0.93 12.58
CA GLU A 204 20.31 1.46 13.87
C GLU A 204 20.06 2.98 13.82
N GLU A 205 21.04 3.74 13.30
CA GLU A 205 20.95 5.20 13.15
C GLU A 205 19.75 5.62 12.28
N ASN A 206 19.56 4.97 11.14
CA ASN A 206 18.45 5.30 10.24
C ASN A 206 17.11 4.91 10.83
N LEU A 207 16.99 3.75 11.50
CA LEU A 207 15.76 3.34 12.16
C LEU A 207 15.35 4.35 13.25
N GLN A 208 16.31 4.80 14.06
CA GLN A 208 16.05 5.84 15.06
C GLN A 208 15.59 7.14 14.39
N MET A 209 16.33 7.62 13.38
CA MET A 209 16.00 8.85 12.66
C MET A 209 14.60 8.79 12.04
N VAL A 210 14.24 7.68 11.39
CA VAL A 210 12.94 7.52 10.73
C VAL A 210 11.81 7.48 11.76
N ARG A 211 11.97 6.81 12.90
CA ARG A 211 10.98 6.80 14.00
C ARG A 211 10.73 8.21 14.53
N GLU A 212 11.80 8.95 14.79
CA GLU A 212 11.72 10.34 15.26
C GLU A 212 11.03 11.23 14.22
N ALA A 213 11.36 11.07 12.93
CA ALA A 213 10.77 11.82 11.84
C ALA A 213 9.27 11.54 11.65
N VAL A 214 8.81 10.28 11.80
CA VAL A 214 7.38 9.97 11.75
C VAL A 214 6.64 10.61 12.91
N ARG A 215 7.14 10.44 14.14
CA ARG A 215 6.52 11.03 15.33
C ARG A 215 6.41 12.55 15.18
N HIS A 216 7.48 13.20 14.75
CA HIS A 216 7.50 14.65 14.51
C HIS A 216 6.56 15.06 13.37
N GLY A 217 6.55 14.32 12.26
CA GLY A 217 5.65 14.56 11.13
C GLY A 217 4.18 14.45 11.52
N TYR A 218 3.82 13.48 12.38
CA TYR A 218 2.49 13.37 12.97
C TYR A 218 2.13 14.61 13.78
N GLU A 219 3.00 15.06 14.69
CA GLU A 219 2.74 16.26 15.50
C GLU A 219 2.50 17.51 14.64
N LEU A 220 3.20 17.64 13.50
CA LEU A 220 3.00 18.74 12.55
C LEU A 220 1.68 18.64 11.76
N MET A 221 1.13 17.43 11.60
CA MET A 221 0.06 17.14 10.64
C MET A 221 -1.25 16.66 11.27
N LYS A 222 -1.26 16.28 12.55
CA LYS A 222 -2.42 15.67 13.24
C LYS A 222 -3.69 16.51 13.15
N ASP A 223 -3.55 17.83 13.17
CA ASP A 223 -4.66 18.80 13.08
C ASP A 223 -4.92 19.29 11.64
N CYS A 224 -4.18 18.78 10.65
CA CYS A 224 -4.32 19.16 9.25
C CYS A 224 -5.31 18.24 8.51
N ASN A 225 -6.55 18.72 8.34
CA ASN A 225 -7.62 18.00 7.65
C ASN A 225 -7.65 18.23 6.13
N GLU A 226 -6.52 18.61 5.53
CA GLU A 226 -6.44 18.97 4.11
C GLU A 226 -5.35 18.18 3.38
N TYR A 227 -5.60 17.85 2.11
CA TYR A 227 -4.55 17.33 1.25
C TYR A 227 -3.55 18.40 0.83
N ILE A 228 -2.26 18.07 0.92
CA ILE A 228 -1.19 18.86 0.33
C ILE A 228 -0.90 18.35 -1.08
N THR A 229 -1.02 19.24 -2.07
CA THR A 229 -0.75 18.96 -3.48
C THR A 229 0.64 19.47 -3.90
N PHE A 230 1.09 19.05 -5.07
CA PHE A 230 2.27 19.58 -5.74
C PHE A 230 1.85 20.54 -6.85
N ARG A 231 2.39 21.75 -6.83
CA ARG A 231 2.16 22.74 -7.88
C ARG A 231 3.25 22.62 -8.93
N LYS A 232 2.89 22.17 -10.13
CA LYS A 232 3.83 22.01 -11.24
C LYS A 232 4.43 23.35 -11.66
N PRO A 233 5.75 23.42 -11.89
CA PRO A 233 6.38 24.53 -12.57
C PRO A 233 5.81 24.76 -13.98
N LYS A 234 6.03 25.95 -14.54
CA LYS A 234 5.41 26.36 -15.81
C LYS A 234 5.90 25.53 -16.99
N GLU A 235 7.18 25.20 -16.98
CA GLU A 235 7.87 24.35 -17.95
C GLU A 235 7.27 22.94 -18.05
N TYR A 236 6.57 22.45 -17.00
CA TYR A 236 5.83 21.19 -16.99
C TYR A 236 4.30 21.37 -17.19
N GLY A 237 3.91 22.45 -17.88
CA GLY A 237 2.53 22.70 -18.30
C GLY A 237 1.60 23.25 -17.21
N SER A 238 2.13 23.73 -16.07
CA SER A 238 1.38 24.31 -14.95
C SER A 238 0.27 23.40 -14.35
N GLY A 239 -0.29 23.82 -13.20
CA GLY A 239 -1.39 23.12 -12.52
C GLY A 239 -0.93 22.33 -11.30
N PHE A 240 -1.85 21.57 -10.71
CA PHE A 240 -1.61 20.81 -9.49
C PHE A 240 -1.68 19.31 -9.75
N VAL A 241 -0.90 18.55 -8.97
CA VAL A 241 -0.89 17.10 -8.96
C VAL A 241 -1.04 16.67 -7.51
N GLY A 242 -1.80 15.63 -7.22
CA GLY A 242 -1.94 15.08 -5.88
C GLY A 242 -3.25 14.34 -5.66
N PRO A 243 -3.51 13.91 -4.42
CA PRO A 243 -2.71 14.17 -3.20
C PRO A 243 -1.38 13.39 -3.12
N PHE A 244 -0.39 13.91 -2.38
CA PHE A 244 0.93 13.26 -2.17
C PHE A 244 1.37 13.08 -0.72
N HIS A 245 0.72 13.74 0.22
CA HIS A 245 1.09 13.59 1.63
C HIS A 245 0.66 12.22 2.18
N PHE A 246 1.42 11.69 3.12
CA PHE A 246 1.04 10.51 3.88
C PHE A 246 -0.21 10.78 4.73
N ASN A 247 -1.10 9.79 4.91
CA ASN A 247 -2.28 9.95 5.76
C ASN A 247 -1.87 9.93 7.24
N TRP A 248 -1.38 11.06 7.76
CA TRP A 248 -0.87 11.16 9.14
C TRP A 248 -1.92 10.85 10.20
N GLN A 249 -3.20 11.06 9.90
CA GLN A 249 -4.30 10.75 10.81
C GLN A 249 -4.41 9.25 11.11
N VAL A 250 -3.83 8.38 10.26
CA VAL A 250 -3.79 6.93 10.53
C VAL A 250 -2.98 6.57 11.78
N LEU A 251 -2.13 7.48 12.25
CA LEU A 251 -1.28 7.27 13.42
C LEU A 251 -1.97 7.62 14.74
N ALA A 252 -3.12 8.31 14.67
CA ALA A 252 -3.88 8.66 15.85
C ALA A 252 -4.44 7.41 16.55
N PRO A 253 -4.56 7.44 17.89
CA PRO A 253 -5.42 6.51 18.59
C PRO A 253 -6.83 6.52 18.01
N MET A 254 -7.53 5.39 18.15
CA MET A 254 -8.81 5.15 17.52
C MET A 254 -9.75 4.49 18.51
N GLU A 255 -10.95 5.05 18.60
CA GLU A 255 -12.07 4.54 19.38
C GLU A 255 -13.19 4.07 18.45
N GLU A 256 -14.22 3.42 19.02
CA GLU A 256 -15.35 2.91 18.25
C GLU A 256 -16.09 3.99 17.43
N ALA A 257 -16.18 5.21 17.97
CA ALA A 257 -16.81 6.34 17.29
C ALA A 257 -16.09 6.72 15.99
N ASP A 258 -14.75 6.66 15.97
CA ASP A 258 -13.95 6.98 14.80
C ASP A 258 -14.13 5.93 13.69
N LEU A 259 -14.19 4.65 14.07
CA LEU A 259 -14.50 3.57 13.12
C LEU A 259 -15.90 3.76 12.53
N GLN A 260 -16.88 4.17 13.36
CA GLN A 260 -18.22 4.45 12.88
C GLN A 260 -18.24 5.63 11.89
N GLU A 261 -17.47 6.70 12.14
CA GLU A 261 -17.32 7.81 11.18
C GLU A 261 -16.72 7.35 9.86
N ILE A 262 -15.70 6.48 9.89
CA ILE A 262 -15.08 5.90 8.70
C ILE A 262 -16.09 5.08 7.88
N LEU A 263 -16.94 4.30 8.54
CA LEU A 263 -17.97 3.48 7.89
C LEU A 263 -19.10 4.33 7.31
N ASP A 264 -19.52 5.38 8.03
CA ASP A 264 -20.63 6.25 7.63
C ASP A 264 -20.23 7.28 6.58
N ALA A 265 -18.93 7.53 6.41
CA ALA A 265 -18.36 8.49 5.47
C ALA A 265 -19.08 8.51 4.10
N PRO A 266 -19.42 9.70 3.56
CA PRO A 266 -20.04 9.80 2.24
C PRO A 266 -19.18 9.16 1.14
N TYR A 267 -17.86 9.25 1.29
CA TYR A 267 -16.91 8.64 0.38
C TYR A 267 -16.79 7.13 0.59
N SER A 268 -17.35 6.33 -0.33
CA SER A 268 -17.49 4.88 -0.17
C SER A 268 -16.17 4.12 -0.02
N PHE A 269 -15.04 4.65 -0.53
CA PHE A 269 -13.73 4.00 -0.41
C PHE A 269 -13.01 4.28 0.92
N ARG A 270 -13.57 5.15 1.79
CA ARG A 270 -12.92 5.58 3.04
C ARG A 270 -12.49 4.41 3.91
N PHE A 271 -13.38 3.46 4.16
CA PHE A 271 -13.08 2.26 4.96
C PHE A 271 -11.96 1.41 4.35
N GLY A 272 -12.03 1.12 3.05
CA GLY A 272 -11.04 0.26 2.42
C GLY A 272 -9.66 0.90 2.30
N PHE A 273 -9.58 2.21 2.03
CA PHE A 273 -8.29 2.92 2.05
C PHE A 273 -7.73 3.06 3.46
N TRP A 274 -8.55 3.35 4.47
CA TRP A 274 -8.10 3.36 5.86
C TRP A 274 -7.55 2.00 6.28
N LEU A 275 -8.24 0.89 5.95
CA LEU A 275 -7.76 -0.45 6.27
C LEU A 275 -6.43 -0.76 5.53
N GLN A 276 -6.28 -0.31 4.28
CA GLN A 276 -5.01 -0.43 3.55
C GLN A 276 -3.88 0.37 4.22
N ASP A 277 -4.15 1.60 4.68
CA ASP A 277 -3.16 2.44 5.35
C ASP A 277 -2.65 1.79 6.64
N ILE A 278 -3.53 1.28 7.52
CA ILE A 278 -3.09 0.59 8.74
C ILE A 278 -2.41 -0.76 8.44
N THR A 279 -2.85 -1.47 7.39
CA THR A 279 -2.22 -2.75 6.99
C THR A 279 -0.81 -2.54 6.50
N GLY A 280 -0.57 -1.45 5.75
CA GLY A 280 0.74 -1.09 5.22
C GLY A 280 1.64 -0.34 6.20
N LEU A 281 1.18 -0.07 7.43
CA LEU A 281 1.93 0.74 8.38
C LEU A 281 3.08 -0.06 9.02
N PRO A 282 4.35 0.30 8.77
CA PRO A 282 5.49 -0.41 9.33
C PRO A 282 5.59 -0.19 10.84
N ASP A 283 6.24 -1.13 11.53
CA ASP A 283 6.47 -1.11 12.97
C ASP A 283 7.12 0.19 13.46
N TRP A 284 8.10 0.71 12.72
CA TRP A 284 8.79 1.95 13.04
C TRP A 284 7.94 3.23 12.87
N ALA A 285 6.81 3.16 12.16
CA ALA A 285 5.91 4.30 12.00
C ALA A 285 4.75 4.27 13.02
N ARG A 286 4.49 3.12 13.64
CA ARG A 286 3.33 2.90 14.49
C ARG A 286 3.47 3.65 15.82
N GLN A 287 2.43 4.40 16.19
CA GLN A 287 2.38 5.17 17.44
C GLN A 287 1.35 4.64 18.45
N SER A 288 0.34 3.92 17.97
CA SER A 288 -0.72 3.28 18.78
C SER A 288 -1.04 1.91 18.19
N THR A 289 -1.61 1.01 19.00
CA THR A 289 -2.19 -0.28 18.58
C THR A 289 -3.72 -0.28 18.58
N SER A 290 -4.36 0.80 19.03
CA SER A 290 -5.81 0.87 19.27
C SER A 290 -6.67 0.52 18.05
N ALA A 291 -6.27 0.92 16.84
CA ALA A 291 -6.99 0.59 15.62
C ALA A 291 -7.03 -0.92 15.34
N TRP A 292 -5.92 -1.62 15.60
CA TRP A 292 -5.82 -3.07 15.44
C TRP A 292 -6.59 -3.80 16.54
N GLU A 293 -6.50 -3.31 17.78
CA GLU A 293 -7.24 -3.87 18.92
C GLU A 293 -8.76 -3.73 18.73
N LEU A 294 -9.23 -2.57 18.27
CA LEU A 294 -10.64 -2.33 17.95
C LEU A 294 -11.14 -3.25 16.84
N LEU A 295 -10.34 -3.47 15.79
CA LEU A 295 -10.67 -4.39 14.71
C LEU A 295 -10.70 -5.86 15.17
N ALA A 296 -9.77 -6.26 16.02
CA ALA A 296 -9.75 -7.59 16.61
C ALA A 296 -10.99 -7.82 17.46
N ASP A 297 -11.36 -6.87 18.32
CA ASP A 297 -12.56 -6.91 19.16
C ASP A 297 -13.85 -6.97 18.31
N CYS A 298 -13.98 -6.13 17.28
CA CYS A 298 -15.10 -6.18 16.35
C CYS A 298 -15.24 -7.55 15.66
N MET A 299 -14.12 -8.17 15.30
CA MET A 299 -14.10 -9.46 14.63
C MET A 299 -14.40 -10.62 15.60
N GLU A 300 -13.94 -10.55 16.84
CA GLU A 300 -14.28 -11.52 17.90
C GLU A 300 -15.79 -11.49 18.21
N LYS A 301 -16.36 -10.29 18.35
CA LYS A 301 -17.80 -10.06 18.55
C LYS A 301 -18.66 -10.39 17.32
N GLY A 302 -18.04 -10.77 16.20
CA GLY A 302 -18.76 -11.11 14.96
C GLY A 302 -19.51 -9.93 14.36
N MET A 303 -19.00 -8.71 14.55
CA MET A 303 -19.59 -7.48 14.01
C MET A 303 -19.20 -7.20 12.55
N LEU A 304 -18.10 -7.80 12.08
CA LEU A 304 -17.62 -7.67 10.71
C LEU A 304 -17.88 -8.97 9.94
N PRO A 305 -18.43 -8.90 8.70
CA PRO A 305 -18.65 -7.71 7.89
C PRO A 305 -19.97 -6.95 8.15
N GLU A 306 -20.84 -7.40 9.05
CA GLU A 306 -22.23 -6.96 9.20
C GLU A 306 -22.40 -5.44 9.46
N ARG A 307 -21.45 -4.79 10.14
CA ARG A 307 -21.44 -3.34 10.38
C ARG A 307 -21.07 -2.52 9.14
N ILE A 308 -20.44 -3.11 8.13
CA ILE A 308 -19.91 -2.35 6.99
C ILE A 308 -21.07 -2.04 6.03
N PRO A 309 -21.35 -0.76 5.72
CA PRO A 309 -22.42 -0.41 4.79
C PRO A 309 -22.19 -1.00 3.39
N GLU A 310 -23.26 -1.39 2.71
CA GLU A 310 -23.20 -2.00 1.36
C GLU A 310 -22.40 -1.15 0.35
N LYS A 311 -22.52 0.19 0.43
CA LYS A 311 -21.74 1.12 -0.41
C LYS A 311 -20.23 0.95 -0.19
N ALA A 312 -19.81 0.75 1.07
CA ALA A 312 -18.43 0.59 1.46
C ALA A 312 -17.92 -0.82 1.11
N LEU A 313 -18.75 -1.86 1.27
CA LEU A 313 -18.42 -3.21 0.80
C LEU A 313 -18.18 -3.27 -0.72
N LYS A 314 -19.04 -2.64 -1.52
CA LYS A 314 -18.86 -2.55 -2.97
C LYS A 314 -17.59 -1.82 -3.38
N ALA A 315 -17.22 -0.76 -2.65
CA ALA A 315 -15.99 -0.03 -2.89
C ALA A 315 -14.76 -0.83 -2.45
N PHE A 316 -14.81 -1.45 -1.25
CA PHE A 316 -13.78 -2.34 -0.73
C PHE A 316 -13.43 -3.44 -1.72
N ARG A 317 -14.45 -4.11 -2.29
CA ARG A 317 -14.26 -5.14 -3.32
C ARG A 317 -13.34 -4.69 -4.45
N GLN A 318 -13.49 -3.45 -4.91
CA GLN A 318 -12.77 -2.93 -6.07
C GLN A 318 -11.28 -2.72 -5.79
N ILE A 319 -10.91 -2.45 -4.53
CA ILE A 319 -9.53 -2.09 -4.17
C ILE A 319 -8.81 -3.17 -3.36
N ALA A 320 -9.54 -4.07 -2.70
CA ALA A 320 -8.98 -5.07 -1.79
C ALA A 320 -9.62 -6.45 -1.90
N GLY A 321 -10.65 -6.65 -2.73
CA GLY A 321 -11.30 -7.95 -2.91
C GLY A 321 -10.39 -8.99 -3.58
N ARG A 322 -10.35 -10.20 -3.06
CA ARG A 322 -9.56 -11.34 -3.55
C ARG A 322 -10.42 -12.52 -3.95
N GLU A 323 -11.61 -12.63 -3.37
CA GLU A 323 -12.58 -13.63 -3.77
C GLU A 323 -13.09 -13.37 -5.20
N PRO A 324 -13.09 -14.38 -6.07
CA PRO A 324 -13.52 -14.21 -7.47
C PRO A 324 -15.04 -13.97 -7.59
N ASP A 325 -15.84 -14.47 -6.64
CA ASP A 325 -17.30 -14.35 -6.67
C ASP A 325 -17.90 -13.76 -5.40
N TRP A 326 -18.08 -12.43 -5.41
CA TRP A 326 -18.75 -11.69 -4.33
C TRP A 326 -20.28 -11.81 -4.31
N ARG A 327 -20.90 -12.64 -5.17
CA ARG A 327 -22.35 -12.89 -5.07
C ARG A 327 -22.68 -13.72 -3.82
N ARG A 328 -21.72 -14.51 -3.33
CA ARG A 328 -21.90 -15.36 -2.15
C ARG A 328 -21.53 -14.56 -0.89
N LYS A 329 -22.41 -14.55 0.11
CA LYS A 329 -22.15 -13.88 1.40
C LYS A 329 -20.88 -14.39 2.08
N ILE A 330 -20.59 -15.69 1.92
CA ILE A 330 -19.37 -16.31 2.46
C ILE A 330 -18.10 -15.67 1.89
N SER A 331 -18.07 -15.37 0.60
CA SER A 331 -16.91 -14.73 -0.06
C SER A 331 -16.69 -13.31 0.45
N VAL A 332 -17.75 -12.53 0.66
CA VAL A 332 -17.64 -11.19 1.28
C VAL A 332 -17.02 -11.31 2.68
N LYS A 333 -17.49 -12.28 3.47
CA LYS A 333 -16.96 -12.55 4.80
C LYS A 333 -15.49 -12.98 4.77
N CYS A 334 -15.09 -13.84 3.84
CA CYS A 334 -13.69 -14.25 3.65
C CYS A 334 -12.79 -13.05 3.37
N ASP A 335 -13.16 -12.17 2.44
CA ASP A 335 -12.33 -11.02 2.08
C ASP A 335 -12.17 -10.01 3.22
N ILE A 336 -13.25 -9.71 3.95
CA ILE A 336 -13.19 -8.81 5.12
C ILE A 336 -12.40 -9.45 6.26
N THR A 337 -12.67 -10.72 6.56
CA THR A 337 -11.96 -11.44 7.64
C THR A 337 -10.46 -11.50 7.32
N PHE A 338 -10.08 -11.84 6.09
CA PHE A 338 -8.69 -11.87 5.67
C PHE A 338 -8.03 -10.49 5.74
N ALA A 339 -8.69 -9.43 5.28
CA ALA A 339 -8.12 -8.10 5.31
C ALA A 339 -7.89 -7.60 6.74
N VAL A 340 -8.83 -7.88 7.66
CA VAL A 340 -8.66 -7.53 9.07
C VAL A 340 -7.54 -8.36 9.72
N LEU A 341 -7.49 -9.68 9.48
CA LEU A 341 -6.40 -10.51 9.99
C LEU A 341 -5.04 -10.08 9.42
N LYS A 342 -4.96 -9.73 8.14
CA LYS A 342 -3.74 -9.23 7.49
C LYS A 342 -3.24 -7.94 8.16
N ALA A 343 -4.15 -7.09 8.64
CA ALA A 343 -3.80 -5.92 9.43
C ALA A 343 -3.35 -6.31 10.85
N CYS A 344 -4.12 -7.16 11.55
CA CYS A 344 -3.98 -7.40 12.99
C CYS A 344 -2.86 -8.37 13.36
N VAL A 345 -2.69 -9.48 12.62
CA VAL A 345 -1.74 -10.55 12.97
C VAL A 345 -0.30 -10.04 13.10
N PRO A 346 0.24 -9.21 12.19
CA PRO A 346 1.61 -8.68 12.33
C PRO A 346 1.80 -7.73 13.52
N VAL A 347 0.72 -7.24 14.13
CA VAL A 347 0.74 -6.22 15.19
C VAL A 347 0.47 -6.80 16.55
N LEU A 348 -0.59 -7.60 16.65
CA LEU A 348 -1.07 -8.18 17.88
C LEU A 348 -0.46 -9.56 18.11
N GLY A 349 0.04 -10.23 17.06
CA GLY A 349 0.53 -11.59 17.13
C GLY A 349 -0.60 -12.62 17.10
N LEU A 350 -0.21 -13.89 17.06
CA LEU A 350 -1.10 -15.06 17.15
C LEU A 350 -0.79 -15.81 18.44
N GLU A 351 -1.83 -16.17 19.19
CA GLU A 351 -1.74 -17.15 20.29
C GLU A 351 -1.72 -18.60 19.82
#